data_AF-A0A0P9HFI5-F1
#
_entry.id   AF-A0A0P9HFI5-F1
#
_cell.length_a   1.000
_cell.length_b   1.000
_cell.length_c   1.000
_cell.angle_alpha   90.00
_cell.angle_beta   90.00
_cell.angle_gamma   90.00
#
_symmetry.space_group_name_H-M   'P 1'
#
loop_
_entity.id
_entity.type
_entity.pdbx_description
1 polymer ?
#
loop_
_entity_poly.entity_id
_entity_poly.type
_entity_poly.pdbx_seq_one_letter_code
_entity_poly.pdbx_strand_id
1 'polypeptide(L)' 'MNVFILLIALFVALIVIIPLIEKSGVRFSEQQTAKIARWIWPLVMISMVVSLIYHLVH' A
#
# COMPACT_ATOMS: atom_id res chain seq x y z
N MET A 1 -3.12 -20.02 11.41
CA MET A 1 -3.66 -18.91 12.22
C MET A 1 -2.68 -17.76 12.50
N ASN A 2 -1.41 -17.78 12.06
CA ASN A 2 -0.47 -16.66 12.27
C ASN A 2 -0.21 -15.79 11.02
N VAL A 3 -0.42 -16.34 9.82
CA VAL A 3 -0.12 -15.67 8.54
C VAL A 3 -1.06 -14.49 8.26
N PHE A 4 -2.34 -14.62 8.59
CA PHE A 4 -3.31 -13.54 8.39
C PHE A 4 -3.04 -12.32 9.28
N ILE A 5 -2.58 -12.54 10.52
CA ILE A 5 -2.18 -11.47 11.45
C ILE A 5 -0.96 -10.73 10.91
N LEU A 6 0.02 -11.46 10.39
CA LEU A 6 1.21 -10.85 9.77
C LEU A 6 0.84 -10.03 8.52
N LEU A 7 -0.08 -10.53 7.69
CA LEU A 7 -0.58 -9.80 6.52
C LEU A 7 -1.30 -8.51 6.91
N ILE A 8 -2.20 -8.57 7.89
CA ILE A 8 -2.94 -7.39 8.37
C ILE A 8 -1.97 -6.39 9.02
N ALA A 9 -1.05 -6.85 9.86
CA ALA A 9 -0.05 -5.99 10.49
C ALA A 9 0.84 -5.29 9.45
N LEU A 10 1.25 -6.01 8.40
CA LEU A 10 2.02 -5.44 7.29
C LEU A 10 1.20 -4.37 6.55
N PHE A 11 -0.09 -4.62 6.32
CA PHE A 11 -0.99 -3.68 5.65
C PHE A 11 -1.20 -2.41 6.47
N VAL A 12 -1.42 -2.55 7.78
CA VAL A 12 -1.56 -1.42 8.71
C VAL A 12 -0.26 -0.62 8.78
N ALA A 13 0.90 -1.29 8.84
CA ALA A 13 2.20 -0.62 8.84
C ALA A 13 2.38 0.24 7.57
N LEU A 14 2.02 -0.28 6.39
CA LEU A 14 2.07 0.48 5.14
C LEU A 14 1.14 1.70 5.16
N ILE A 15 -0.10 1.53 5.65
CA ILE A 15 -1.08 2.63 5.77
C ILE A 15 -0.59 3.75 6.69
N VAL A 16 0.16 3.43 7.74
CA VAL A 16 0.72 4.44 8.67
C VAL A 16 1.99 5.09 8.13
N ILE A 17 2.84 4.32 7.46
CA ILE A 17 4.12 4.80 6.92
C ILE A 17 3.90 5.80 5.77
N ILE A 18 2.95 5.55 4.86
CA ILE A 18 2.67 6.44 3.72
C ILE A 18 2.39 7.91 4.14
N PRO A 19 1.40 8.21 5.01
CA PRO A 19 1.11 9.57 5.42
C PRO A 19 2.21 10.17 6.30
N LEU A 20 2.97 9.34 7.03
CA LEU A 20 4.11 9.80 7.81
C LEU A 20 5.24 10.31 6.91
N ILE A 21 5.50 9.56 5.83
CA ILE A 21 6.43 9.90 4.76
C ILE A 21 5.97 11.18 4.05
N GLU A 22 4.69 11.29 3.67
CA GLU A 22 4.14 12.52 3.06
C GLU A 22 4.25 13.74 3.99
N LYS A 23 3.91 13.58 5.28
CA LYS A 23 4.00 14.67 6.28
C LYS A 23 5.43 15.09 6.59
N SER A 24 6.41 14.20 6.41
CA SER A 24 7.81 14.49 6.73
C SER A 24 8.48 15.48 5.77
N GLY A 25 7.84 15.86 4.66
CA GLY A 25 8.38 16.83 3.70
C GLY A 25 9.64 16.36 2.98
N VAL A 26 9.93 15.05 3.03
CA VAL A 26 11.07 14.44 2.35
C VAL A 26 10.88 14.59 0.83
N ARG A 27 11.77 15.33 0.19
CA ARG A 27 11.84 15.40 -1.28
C ARG A 27 12.42 14.10 -1.79
N PHE A 28 11.57 13.20 -2.26
CA PHE A 28 12.02 11.94 -2.83
C PHE A 28 12.82 12.19 -4.11
N SER A 29 14.09 11.78 -4.12
CA SER A 29 14.86 11.72 -5.37
C SER A 29 14.24 10.67 -6.31
N GLU A 30 14.56 10.71 -7.61
CA GLU A 30 14.04 9.75 -8.59
C GLU A 30 14.26 8.29 -8.17
N GLN A 31 15.38 8.00 -7.50
CA GLN A 31 15.70 6.68 -6.94
C GLN A 31 14.77 6.27 -5.79
N GLN A 32 14.37 7.21 -4.94
CA GLN A 32 13.43 6.96 -3.86
C GLN A 32 12.00 6.82 -4.40
N THR A 33 11.64 7.61 -5.40
CA THR A 33 10.36 7.51 -6.12
C THR A 33 10.20 6.13 -6.77
N ALA A 34 11.24 5.63 -7.44
CA ALA A 34 11.23 4.27 -8.01
C ALA A 34 11.08 3.19 -6.93
N LYS A 35 11.67 3.40 -5.74
CA LYS A 35 11.59 2.48 -4.61
C LYS A 35 10.18 2.45 -4.02
N ILE A 36 9.50 3.60 -3.93
CA ILE A 36 8.10 3.72 -3.47
C ILE A 36 7.14 3.17 -4.51
N ALA A 37 7.36 3.46 -5.80
CA ALA A 37 6.54 2.95 -6.91
C ALA A 37 6.43 1.41 -6.90
N ARG A 38 7.51 0.70 -6.53
CA ARG A 38 7.51 -0.76 -6.37
C ARG A 38 6.49 -1.27 -5.34
N TRP A 39 6.14 -0.46 -4.33
CA TRP A 39 5.13 -0.79 -3.32
C TRP A 39 3.74 -0.23 -3.67
N ILE A 40 3.65 0.82 -4.50
CA ILE A 40 2.39 1.33 -5.03
C ILE A 40 1.73 0.32 -5.97
N TRP A 41 2.50 -0.31 -6.86
CA TRP A 41 2.01 -1.32 -7.80
C TRP A 41 1.17 -2.44 -7.14
N PRO A 42 1.63 -3.11 -6.07
CA PRO A 42 0.82 -4.12 -5.39
C PRO A 42 -0.42 -3.53 -4.71
N LEU A 43 -0.35 -2.32 -4.14
CA LEU A 43 -1.53 -1.67 -3.56
C LEU A 43 -2.60 -1.36 -4.61
N VAL A 44 -2.19 -0.88 -5.79
CA VAL A 44 -3.08 -0.61 -6.93
C VAL A 44 -3.71 -1.91 -7.44
N MET A 45 -2.93 -2.99 -7.56
CA MET A 45 -3.47 -4.30 -7.92
C MET A 45 -4.52 -4.79 -6.92
N ILE A 46 -4.27 -4.63 -5.61
CA ILE A 46 -5.23 -5.03 -4.58
C ILE A 46 -6.50 -4.17 -4.66
N SER A 47 -6.38 -2.86 -4.84
CA SER A 47 -7.56 -1.99 -4.93
C SER A 47 -8.40 -2.29 -6.18
N MET A 48 -7.77 -2.62 -7.31
CA MET A 48 -8.47 -3.05 -8.51
C MET A 48 -9.23 -4.36 -8.29
N VAL A 49 -8.62 -5.35 -7.65
CA VAL A 49 -9.28 -6.63 -7.33
C VAL A 49 -10.44 -6.43 -6.36
N VAL A 50 -10.26 -5.62 -5.31
CA VAL A 50 -11.33 -5.29 -4.36
C VAL A 50 -12.49 -4.56 -5.04
N SER A 51 -12.19 -3.58 -5.89
CA SER A 51 -13.20 -2.85 -6.66
C SER A 51 -13.99 -3.78 -7.59
N LEU A 52 -13.31 -4.75 -8.22
CA LEU A 52 -13.96 -5.73 -9.09
C LEU A 52 -14.87 -6.66 -8.31
N ILE A 53 -14.43 -7.17 -7.17
CA ILE A 53 -15.25 -8.01 -6.28
C ILE A 53 -16.45 -7.22 -5.77
N TYR A 54 -16.24 -5.97 -5.36
CA TYR A 54 -17.33 -5.11 -4.90
C TYR A 54 -18.42 -4.97 -5.99
N HIS A 55 -18.02 -4.71 -7.23
CA HIS A 55 -18.97 -4.57 -8.34
C HIS A 55 -19.60 -5.89 -8.83
N LEU A 56 -19.01 -7.04 -8.49
CA LEU A 56 -19.59 -8.37 -8.76
C LEU A 56 -20.56 -8.82 -7.67
N VAL A 57 -20.39 -8.32 -6.44
CA VAL A 57 -21.19 -8.69 -5.26
C VAL A 57 -22.32 -7.68 -5.01
N HIS A 58 -22.20 -6.44 -5.49
CA HIS A 58 -23.24 -5.41 -5.54
C HIS A 58 -23.72 -5.18 -6.97
#